data_AF-A0A0U1DAC3-F1
#
_entry.id   AF-A0A0U1DAC3-F1
#
_cell.length_a   1.000
_cell.length_b   1.000
_cell.length_c   1.000
_cell.angle_alpha   90.00
_cell.angle_beta   90.00
_cell.angle_gamma   90.00
#
_symmetry.space_group_name_H-M   'P 1'
#
loop_
_entity.id
_entity.type
_entity.pdbx_description
1 polymer ?
#
loop_
_entity_poly.entity_id
_entity_poly.type
_entity_poly.pdbx_seq_one_letter_code
_entity_poly.pdbx_strand_id
1 'polypeptide(L)'
;MVLVIAALVAIAVLGTVLLTRKSSAAASQEDAVRETIQNFDSAIQRGDLATLRSITCGTTSDNYVKYDQKAWDETHARVAAAKQYPVVASIDQVIVHDDHAEANVTSFMAFAPQTRSSRSFDLQFRDNQWKICQAPTG
;
A
#
# COMPACT_ATOMS: atom_id res chain seq x y z
N MET A 1 15.44 -37.55 -34.60
CA MET A 1 16.14 -36.88 -33.47
C MET A 1 15.97 -35.36 -33.48
N VAL A 2 15.99 -34.68 -34.64
CA VAL A 2 15.81 -33.21 -34.74
C VAL A 2 14.44 -32.71 -34.24
N LEU A 3 13.36 -33.48 -34.47
CA LEU A 3 11.99 -33.13 -34.04
C LEU A 3 11.80 -33.13 -32.51
N VAL A 4 12.49 -34.02 -31.79
CA VAL A 4 12.39 -34.11 -30.32
C VAL A 4 13.11 -32.94 -29.65
N ILE A 5 14.24 -32.52 -30.21
CA ILE A 5 15.02 -31.38 -29.72
C ILE A 5 14.27 -30.06 -29.97
N ALA A 6 13.64 -29.89 -31.15
CA ALA A 6 12.85 -28.70 -31.44
C ALA A 6 11.63 -28.54 -30.52
N ALA A 7 10.94 -29.63 -30.19
CA ALA A 7 9.81 -29.61 -29.26
C ALA A 7 10.24 -29.22 -27.83
N LEU A 8 11.39 -29.72 -27.36
CA LEU A 8 11.92 -29.38 -26.04
C LEU A 8 12.35 -27.90 -25.94
N VAL A 9 12.97 -27.34 -26.98
CA VAL A 9 13.35 -25.92 -27.01
C VAL A 9 12.11 -25.02 -26.99
N ALA A 10 11.04 -25.37 -27.70
CA ALA A 10 9.80 -24.59 -27.69
C ALA A 10 9.12 -24.55 -26.31
N ILE A 11 9.10 -25.68 -25.59
CA ILE A 11 8.52 -25.76 -24.23
C ILE A 11 9.35 -24.93 -23.23
N ALA A 12 10.68 -24.97 -23.33
CA ALA A 12 11.56 -24.18 -22.47
C ALA A 12 11.33 -22.66 -22.67
N VAL A 13 11.19 -22.20 -23.92
CA VAL A 13 10.92 -20.78 -24.22
C VAL A 13 9.50 -20.36 -23.80
N LEU A 14 8.49 -21.20 -24.00
CA LEU A 14 7.13 -20.92 -23.52
C LEU A 14 7.08 -20.84 -21.98
N GLY A 15 7.78 -21.75 -21.30
CA GLY A 15 7.91 -21.74 -19.84
C GLY A 15 8.56 -20.47 -19.31
N THR A 16 9.68 -20.04 -19.89
CA THR A 16 10.37 -18.81 -19.47
C THR A 16 9.55 -17.55 -19.77
N VAL A 17 8.86 -17.47 -20.92
CA VAL A 17 8.00 -16.32 -21.24
C VAL A 17 6.79 -16.20 -20.31
N LEU A 18 6.15 -17.33 -19.95
CA LEU A 18 5.03 -17.31 -19.00
C LEU A 18 5.49 -16.95 -17.59
N LEU A 19 6.62 -17.48 -17.14
CA LEU A 19 7.20 -17.15 -15.83
C LEU A 19 7.60 -15.68 -15.75
N THR A 20 8.30 -15.16 -16.77
CA THR A 20 8.73 -13.75 -16.80
C THR A 20 7.55 -12.78 -16.81
N ARG A 21 6.48 -13.06 -17.55
CA ARG A 21 5.25 -12.23 -17.54
C ARG A 21 4.55 -12.21 -16.18
N LYS A 22 4.49 -13.34 -15.49
CA LYS A 22 3.88 -13.42 -14.15
C LYS A 22 4.72 -12.66 -13.13
N SER A 23 6.05 -12.81 -13.17
CA SER A 23 6.96 -12.08 -12.30
C SER A 23 6.91 -10.56 -12.53
N SER A 24 6.85 -10.10 -13.79
CA SER A 24 6.71 -8.68 -14.09
C SER A 24 5.37 -8.10 -13.62
N ALA A 25 4.28 -8.86 -13.76
CA ALA A 25 2.97 -8.45 -13.27
C ALA A 25 2.95 -8.38 -11.74
N ALA A 26 3.52 -9.37 -11.04
CA ALA A 26 3.64 -9.37 -9.58
C ALA A 26 4.47 -8.18 -9.08
N ALA A 27 5.65 -7.93 -9.67
CA ALA A 27 6.48 -6.77 -9.34
C ALA A 27 5.70 -5.44 -9.54
N SER A 28 4.95 -5.33 -10.63
CA SER A 28 4.12 -4.13 -10.88
C SER A 28 3.01 -3.93 -9.85
N GLN A 29 2.45 -5.00 -9.30
CA GLN A 29 1.43 -4.91 -8.26
C GLN A 29 2.04 -4.55 -6.90
N GLU A 30 3.19 -5.13 -6.56
CA GLU A 30 3.90 -4.74 -5.33
C GLU A 30 4.30 -3.27 -5.36
N ASP A 31 4.76 -2.77 -6.50
CA ASP A 31 5.12 -1.36 -6.66
C ASP A 31 3.91 -0.44 -6.52
N ALA A 32 2.75 -0.82 -7.09
CA ALA A 32 1.51 -0.07 -6.91
C ALA A 32 1.03 -0.05 -5.44
N VAL A 33 1.23 -1.15 -4.70
CA VAL A 33 0.98 -1.21 -3.25
C VAL A 33 1.92 -0.28 -2.50
N ARG A 34 3.23 -0.29 -2.81
CA ARG A 34 4.22 0.61 -2.21
C ARG A 34 3.87 2.08 -2.45
N GLU A 35 3.50 2.41 -3.68
CA GLU A 35 3.06 3.76 -4.06
C GLU A 35 1.83 4.20 -3.28
N THR A 36 0.85 3.31 -3.11
CA THR A 36 -0.37 3.59 -2.34
C THR A 36 -0.06 3.90 -0.87
N ILE A 37 0.86 3.14 -0.24
CA ILE A 37 1.30 3.37 1.14
C ILE A 37 2.02 4.71 1.25
N GLN A 38 2.91 5.04 0.31
CA GLN A 38 3.62 6.33 0.29
C GLN A 38 2.66 7.51 0.10
N ASN A 39 1.66 7.35 -0.76
CA ASN A 39 0.60 8.34 -0.98
C ASN A 39 -0.24 8.55 0.27
N PHE A 40 -0.57 7.48 0.99
CA PHE A 40 -1.27 7.57 2.27
C PHE A 40 -0.46 8.30 3.34
N ASP A 41 0.79 7.89 3.56
CA ASP A 41 1.70 8.55 4.51
C ASP A 41 1.84 10.06 4.19
N SER A 42 2.05 10.38 2.92
CA SER A 42 2.07 11.74 2.40
C SER A 42 0.76 12.52 2.66
N ALA A 43 -0.39 11.88 2.45
CA ALA A 43 -1.69 12.50 2.64
C ALA A 43 -1.99 12.77 4.12
N ILE A 44 -1.58 11.87 5.02
CA ILE A 44 -1.61 12.10 6.48
C ILE A 44 -0.76 13.32 6.85
N GLN A 45 0.47 13.39 6.35
CA GLN A 45 1.38 14.49 6.68
C GLN A 45 0.88 15.84 6.16
N ARG A 46 0.32 15.89 4.95
CA ARG A 46 -0.20 17.12 4.33
C ARG A 46 -1.62 17.49 4.72
N GLY A 47 -2.37 16.59 5.34
CA GLY A 47 -3.78 16.80 5.64
C GLY A 47 -4.67 16.71 4.39
N ASP A 48 -4.28 15.93 3.38
CA ASP A 48 -5.02 15.79 2.14
C ASP A 48 -6.21 14.83 2.31
N LEU A 49 -7.34 15.38 2.77
CA LEU A 49 -8.56 14.63 3.05
C LEU A 49 -9.14 13.95 1.81
N ALA A 50 -9.03 14.60 0.64
CA ALA A 50 -9.56 14.06 -0.61
C ALA A 50 -8.81 12.78 -0.99
N THR A 51 -7.48 12.81 -0.93
CA THR A 51 -6.65 11.62 -1.16
C THR A 51 -6.94 10.54 -0.12
N LEU A 52 -6.98 10.88 1.18
CA LEU A 52 -7.27 9.91 2.25
C LEU A 52 -8.60 9.18 2.03
N ARG A 53 -9.64 9.87 1.59
CA ARG A 53 -10.93 9.24 1.24
C ARG A 53 -10.86 8.35 0.01
N SER A 54 -10.09 8.74 -0.99
CA SER A 54 -9.98 7.98 -2.24
C SER A 54 -9.25 6.66 -2.04
N ILE A 55 -8.14 6.68 -1.29
CA ILE A 55 -7.20 5.54 -1.19
C ILE A 55 -7.41 4.69 0.06
N THR A 56 -8.51 4.88 0.79
CA THR A 56 -8.86 4.05 1.95
C THR A 56 -10.19 3.33 1.72
N CYS A 57 -10.41 2.24 2.44
CA CYS A 57 -11.69 1.54 2.42
C CYS A 57 -12.09 1.03 3.82
N GLY A 58 -13.32 0.52 3.93
CA GLY A 58 -13.87 0.03 5.20
C GLY A 58 -13.84 1.08 6.30
N THR A 59 -13.56 0.66 7.53
CA THR A 59 -13.58 1.53 8.71
C THR A 59 -12.58 2.69 8.63
N THR A 60 -11.43 2.50 7.97
CA THR A 60 -10.46 3.57 7.77
C THR A 60 -11.07 4.71 6.93
N SER A 61 -11.72 4.37 5.80
CA SER A 61 -12.46 5.35 5.00
C SER A 61 -13.62 5.98 5.76
N ASP A 62 -14.38 5.17 6.51
CA ASP A 62 -15.53 5.64 7.30
C ASP A 62 -15.16 6.74 8.30
N ASN A 63 -13.91 6.74 8.80
CA ASN A 63 -13.43 7.79 9.68
C ASN A 63 -13.14 9.11 8.94
N TYR A 64 -12.65 9.07 7.71
CA TYR A 64 -12.35 10.28 6.92
C TYR A 64 -13.59 10.90 6.28
N VAL A 65 -14.57 10.10 5.84
CA VAL A 65 -15.79 10.63 5.19
C VAL A 65 -16.70 11.42 6.13
N LYS A 66 -16.56 11.24 7.46
CA LYS A 66 -17.35 11.95 8.48
C LYS A 66 -17.00 13.42 8.65
N TYR A 67 -15.77 13.81 8.30
CA TYR A 67 -15.34 15.20 8.40
C TYR A 67 -15.92 16.03 7.25
N ASP A 68 -16.10 17.33 7.42
CA ASP A 68 -16.01 18.24 6.27
C ASP A 68 -14.56 18.75 6.15
N GLN A 69 -14.26 19.51 5.09
CA GLN A 69 -12.89 19.99 4.88
C GLN A 69 -12.42 20.88 6.04
N LYS A 70 -13.28 21.77 6.54
CA LYS A 70 -12.92 22.70 7.61
C LYS A 70 -12.62 21.99 8.92
N ALA A 71 -13.50 21.07 9.35
CA ALA A 71 -13.33 20.29 10.56
C ALA A 71 -12.10 19.39 10.49
N TRP A 72 -11.78 18.87 9.30
CA TRP A 72 -10.55 18.13 9.06
C TRP A 72 -9.33 19.03 9.18
N ASP A 73 -9.29 20.18 8.51
CA ASP A 73 -8.14 21.10 8.55
C ASP A 73 -7.83 21.53 9.99
N GLU A 74 -8.87 21.85 10.78
CA GLU A 74 -8.72 22.19 12.19
C GLU A 74 -8.19 21.01 13.01
N THR A 75 -8.66 19.79 12.75
CA THR A 75 -8.19 18.58 13.44
C THR A 75 -6.75 18.24 13.07
N HIS A 76 -6.44 18.25 11.78
CA HIS A 76 -5.10 18.02 11.25
C HIS A 76 -4.11 19.03 11.79
N ALA A 77 -4.45 20.33 11.79
CA ALA A 77 -3.57 21.37 12.32
C ALA A 77 -3.19 21.13 13.78
N ARG A 78 -4.14 20.70 14.63
CA ARG A 78 -3.86 20.34 16.03
C ARG A 78 -2.93 19.13 16.14
N VAL A 79 -3.21 18.07 15.39
CA VAL A 79 -2.38 16.83 15.37
C VAL A 79 -0.98 17.13 14.83
N ALA A 80 -0.87 17.93 13.78
CA ALA A 80 0.37 18.31 13.13
C ALA A 80 1.24 19.18 14.04
N ALA A 81 0.65 20.17 14.72
CA ALA A 81 1.36 21.01 15.69
C ALA A 81 1.95 20.18 16.84
N ALA A 82 1.22 19.15 17.29
CA ALA A 82 1.71 18.22 18.30
C ALA A 82 2.63 17.11 17.75
N LYS A 83 2.81 17.04 16.43
CA LYS A 83 3.51 15.95 15.72
C LYS A 83 2.98 14.55 16.08
N GLN A 84 1.68 14.46 16.40
CA GLN A 84 1.01 13.23 16.85
C GLN A 84 0.45 12.41 15.69
N TYR A 85 1.25 12.22 14.64
CA TYR A 85 0.90 11.37 13.50
C TYR A 85 2.02 10.36 13.23
N PRO A 86 1.68 9.17 12.72
CA PRO A 86 2.68 8.18 12.29
C PRO A 86 3.35 8.64 11.00
N VAL A 87 4.60 8.22 10.82
CA VAL A 87 5.41 8.39 9.60
C VAL A 87 5.94 7.02 9.21
N VAL A 88 5.82 6.67 7.93
CA VAL A 88 6.41 5.46 7.36
C VAL A 88 7.90 5.70 7.09
N ALA A 89 8.77 4.94 7.77
CA ALA A 89 10.21 5.03 7.60
C ALA A 89 10.73 4.15 6.47
N SER A 90 10.17 2.95 6.34
CA SER A 90 10.47 1.99 5.28
C SER A 90 9.31 1.05 5.05
N ILE A 91 9.18 0.57 3.82
CA ILE A 91 8.31 -0.55 3.47
C ILE A 91 9.22 -1.77 3.35
N ASP A 92 9.15 -2.64 4.34
CA ASP A 92 10.11 -3.73 4.53
C ASP A 92 9.72 -4.96 3.70
N GLN A 93 8.42 -5.21 3.56
CA GLN A 93 7.89 -6.32 2.79
C GLN A 93 6.53 -5.95 2.20
N VAL A 94 6.25 -6.45 1.00
CA VAL A 94 4.92 -6.43 0.38
C VAL A 94 4.60 -7.84 -0.09
N ILE A 95 3.41 -8.32 0.24
CA ILE A 95 2.91 -9.62 -0.18
C ILE A 95 1.57 -9.39 -0.87
N VAL A 96 1.49 -9.70 -2.17
CA VAL A 96 0.26 -9.56 -2.95
C VAL A 96 -0.35 -10.94 -3.20
N HIS A 97 -1.64 -11.07 -2.89
CA HIS A 97 -2.46 -12.25 -3.13
C HIS A 97 -3.78 -11.82 -3.78
N ASP A 98 -3.87 -12.00 -5.10
CA ASP A 98 -5.02 -11.62 -5.92
C ASP A 98 -5.38 -10.13 -5.74
N ASP A 99 -6.55 -9.82 -5.19
CA ASP A 99 -7.04 -8.47 -4.91
C ASP A 99 -6.75 -8.02 -3.47
N HIS A 100 -5.91 -8.75 -2.73
CA HIS A 100 -5.45 -8.42 -1.39
C HIS A 100 -3.93 -8.24 -1.37
N ALA A 101 -3.46 -7.36 -0.49
CA ALA A 101 -2.05 -7.27 -0.18
C ALA A 101 -1.83 -6.96 1.30
N GLU A 102 -0.73 -7.45 1.83
CA GLU A 102 -0.24 -7.13 3.16
C GLU A 102 1.16 -6.51 3.04
N ALA A 103 1.41 -5.42 3.75
CA ALA A 103 2.69 -4.74 3.72
C ALA A 103 3.22 -4.44 5.12
N ASN A 104 4.37 -5.03 5.45
CA ASN A 104 5.09 -4.72 6.67
C ASN A 104 5.89 -3.43 6.49
N VAL A 105 5.72 -2.50 7.42
CA VAL A 105 6.40 -1.21 7.43
C VAL A 105 7.06 -0.96 8.77
N THR A 106 8.22 -0.32 8.74
CA THR A 106 8.78 0.33 9.93
C THR A 106 8.21 1.74 9.99
N SER A 107 7.60 2.09 11.12
CA SER A 107 6.99 3.40 11.35
C SER A 107 7.41 4.00 12.69
N PHE A 108 7.24 5.31 12.84
CA PHE A 108 7.45 6.04 14.09
C PHE A 108 6.45 7.20 14.21
N MET A 109 6.27 7.73 15.41
CA MET A 109 5.51 8.98 15.60
C MET A 109 6.39 10.18 15.30
N ALA A 110 5.89 11.20 14.60
CA ALA A 110 6.70 12.35 14.18
C ALA A 110 7.36 13.12 15.34
N PHE A 111 6.79 13.08 16.56
CA PHE A 111 7.42 13.65 17.76
C PHE A 111 8.56 12.80 18.34
N ALA A 112 8.66 11.52 17.97
CA ALA A 112 9.62 10.56 18.53
C ALA A 112 10.23 9.64 17.45
N PRO A 113 11.01 10.18 16.48
CA PRO A 113 11.54 9.43 15.34
C PRO A 113 12.54 8.31 15.70
N GLN A 114 13.13 8.37 16.89
CA GLN A 114 13.98 7.32 17.45
C GLN A 114 13.19 6.10 17.94
N THR A 115 11.88 6.22 18.18
CA THR A 115 11.01 5.13 18.64
C THR A 115 10.29 4.50 17.46
N ARG A 116 10.93 3.49 16.86
CA ARG A 116 10.43 2.80 15.67
C ARG A 116 9.73 1.50 16.05
N SER A 117 8.68 1.16 15.31
CA SER A 117 7.93 -0.09 15.46
C SER A 117 7.54 -0.64 14.09
N SER A 118 7.60 -1.96 13.95
CA SER A 118 7.02 -2.65 12.79
C SER A 118 5.50 -2.68 12.92
N ARG A 119 4.80 -2.39 11.82
CA ARG A 119 3.34 -2.46 11.68
C ARG A 119 3.00 -3.03 10.31
N SER A 120 1.83 -3.63 10.18
CA SER A 120 1.33 -4.15 8.92
C SER A 120 0.18 -3.29 8.38
N PHE A 121 0.20 -3.01 7.09
CA PHE A 121 -0.93 -2.44 6.35
C PHE A 121 -1.65 -3.53 5.57
N ASP A 122 -2.97 -3.58 5.70
CA ASP A 122 -3.83 -4.36 4.82
C ASP A 122 -4.31 -3.49 3.66
N LEU A 123 -4.15 -3.98 2.43
CA LEU A 123 -4.61 -3.33 1.21
C LEU A 123 -5.51 -4.24 0.38
N GLN A 124 -6.41 -3.62 -0.38
CA GLN A 124 -7.31 -4.32 -1.29
C GLN A 124 -7.39 -3.57 -2.63
N PHE A 125 -7.38 -4.30 -3.74
CA PHE A 125 -7.50 -3.76 -5.09
C PHE A 125 -8.97 -3.67 -5.47
N ARG A 126 -9.54 -2.46 -5.41
CA ARG A 126 -10.98 -2.19 -5.63
C ARG A 126 -11.17 -0.85 -6.31
N ASP A 127 -12.25 -0.71 -7.06
CA ASP A 127 -12.50 0.50 -7.86
C ASP A 127 -11.31 0.84 -8.77
N ASN A 128 -10.67 -0.19 -9.30
CA ASN A 128 -9.52 -0.11 -10.19
C ASN A 128 -8.27 0.59 -9.58
N GLN A 129 -8.13 0.58 -8.25
CA GLN A 129 -6.98 1.12 -7.52
C GLN A 129 -6.70 0.31 -6.23
N TRP A 130 -5.46 0.32 -5.75
CA TRP A 130 -5.15 -0.20 -4.41
C TRP A 130 -5.64 0.78 -3.34
N LYS A 131 -6.21 0.24 -2.25
CA LYS A 131 -6.72 1.02 -1.12
C LYS A 131 -6.26 0.41 0.20
N ILE A 132 -5.97 1.25 1.19
CA ILE A 132 -5.68 0.81 2.56
C ILE A 132 -7.00 0.49 3.27
N CYS A 133 -7.11 -0.77 3.68
CA CYS A 133 -8.33 -1.40 4.17
C CYS A 133 -8.08 -2.09 5.51
N GLN A 134 -7.36 -1.39 6.39
CA GLN A 134 -7.01 -1.90 7.71
C GLN A 134 -8.25 -2.37 8.45
N ALA A 135 -8.24 -3.60 8.94
CA ALA A 135 -9.26 -4.06 9.87
C ALA A 135 -9.17 -3.25 11.19
N PRO A 136 -10.29 -2.99 11.88
CA PRO A 136 -10.24 -2.44 13.23
C PRO A 136 -9.35 -3.34 14.10
N THR A 137 -8.34 -2.77 14.74
CA THR A 137 -7.63 -3.47 15.82
C THR A 137 -8.64 -3.60 16.96
N GLY A 138 -9.11 -4.83 17.20
CA GLY A 138 -10.07 -5.16 18.26
C GLY A 138 -9.55 -4.90 19.67
#